data_AF-A0A2T5IM67-F1
#
_entry.id   AF-A0A2T5IM67-F1
#
_cell.length_a   1.000
_cell.length_b   1.000
_cell.length_c   1.000
_cell.angle_alpha   90.00
_cell.angle_beta   90.00
_cell.angle_gamma   90.00
#
_symmetry.space_group_name_H-M   'P 1'
#
loop_
_entity.id
_entity.type
_entity.pdbx_description
1 polymer ?
#
loop_
_entity_poly.entity_id
_entity_poly.type
_entity_poly.pdbx_seq_one_letter_code
_entity_poly.pdbx_strand_id
1 'polypeptide(L)'
;MATAELGVSQHKMSRRLYIPKAVLDSIAAHIDSSIPKAVQGYISANEDEDTMTGQFGASLRTGVHAVDVQEAEVNGTWKWSIDYTKFRGRGKGATERHVGADGIIELSLDWSGRKETKSLLFQAKLDWQSDDALMSQAVLLSTWREASIFINYTEQSIEAMSIDNVLRSRGARRNVKEVLPLAEALNQYFLQCKVGSTDLAYDPIARQLRWRATSGVTVATQFSIPHRLRVKVKAPGYKHKLEWDKLISTSEIHSHRMAVEPSELLSPLLTTVSVEPRKQLQAKLRGHKTKGSSLDISNLCN
;
A
#
# COMPACT_ATOMS: atom_id res chain seq x y z
N MET A 1 36.13 -32.99 -8.45
CA MET A 1 34.71 -32.66 -8.26
C MET A 1 34.63 -31.35 -7.52
N ALA A 2 34.25 -30.27 -8.18
CA ALA A 2 34.10 -28.95 -7.56
C ALA A 2 32.74 -28.88 -6.88
N THR A 3 32.73 -28.75 -5.56
CA THR A 3 31.53 -28.44 -4.78
C THR A 3 31.18 -26.98 -5.04
N ALA A 4 30.10 -26.73 -5.78
CA ALA A 4 29.54 -25.41 -5.93
C ALA A 4 29.00 -24.96 -4.57
N GLU A 5 29.68 -24.02 -3.93
CA GLU A 5 29.15 -23.33 -2.74
C GLU A 5 27.90 -22.56 -3.16
N LEU A 6 26.74 -23.08 -2.79
CA LEU A 6 25.48 -22.36 -2.86
C LEU A 6 25.55 -21.21 -1.88
N GLY A 7 26.06 -20.06 -2.36
CA GLY A 7 26.05 -18.82 -1.62
C GLY A 7 24.63 -18.52 -1.16
N VAL A 8 24.41 -18.54 0.16
CA VAL A 8 23.15 -18.14 0.76
C VAL A 8 22.94 -16.67 0.42
N SER A 9 22.12 -16.42 -0.60
CA SER A 9 21.70 -15.08 -0.97
C SER A 9 21.06 -14.45 0.27
N GLN A 10 21.72 -13.44 0.85
CA GLN A 10 21.17 -12.70 1.97
C GLN A 10 19.88 -12.04 1.47
N HIS A 11 18.73 -12.60 1.84
CA HIS A 11 17.43 -12.02 1.55
C HIS A 11 17.37 -10.63 2.19
N LYS A 12 17.57 -9.60 1.37
CA LYS A 12 17.44 -8.21 1.80
C LYS A 12 15.96 -7.94 2.03
N MET A 13 15.58 -7.92 3.29
CA MET A 13 14.21 -7.68 3.74
C MET A 13 13.73 -6.29 3.28
N SER A 14 12.42 -6.16 3.09
CA SER A 14 11.74 -4.89 2.79
C SER A 14 12.18 -3.83 3.79
N ARG A 15 12.77 -2.73 3.29
CA ARG A 15 13.24 -1.65 4.15
C ARG A 15 12.02 -0.86 4.64
N ARG A 16 11.83 -0.78 5.95
CA ARG A 16 10.84 0.13 6.54
C ARG A 16 11.22 1.57 6.25
N LEU A 17 10.24 2.34 5.78
CA LEU A 17 10.39 3.75 5.48
C LEU A 17 10.47 4.52 6.81
N TYR A 18 11.61 5.18 7.06
CA TYR A 18 11.74 6.08 8.18
C TYR A 18 11.08 7.42 7.84
N ILE A 19 10.16 7.86 8.70
CA ILE A 19 9.47 9.15 8.57
C ILE A 19 9.57 9.89 9.91
N PRO A 20 10.20 11.07 9.98
CA PRO A 20 10.24 11.87 11.21
C PRO A 20 8.83 12.22 11.70
N LYS A 21 8.66 12.36 13.02
CA LYS A 21 7.36 12.67 13.63
C LYS A 21 6.71 13.94 13.05
N ALA A 22 7.47 15.02 12.89
CA ALA A 22 6.94 16.25 12.30
C ALA A 22 6.39 16.07 10.87
N VAL A 23 7.02 15.19 10.09
CA VAL A 23 6.56 14.83 8.74
C VAL A 23 5.32 13.95 8.81
N LEU A 24 5.30 12.95 9.71
CA LEU A 24 4.11 12.11 9.96
C LEU A 24 2.90 12.95 10.35
N ASP A 25 3.07 13.88 11.30
CA ASP A 25 2.00 14.75 11.79
C ASP A 25 1.48 15.65 10.66
N SER A 26 2.37 16.17 9.82
CA SER A 26 2.02 16.97 8.63
C SER A 26 1.20 16.15 7.61
N ILE A 27 1.61 14.92 7.33
CA ILE A 27 0.88 14.02 6.41
C ILE A 27 -0.49 13.64 6.99
N ALA A 28 -0.55 13.30 8.29
CA ALA A 28 -1.78 12.93 8.98
C ALA A 28 -2.79 14.07 8.98
N ALA A 29 -2.36 15.29 9.28
CA ALA A 29 -3.21 16.48 9.22
C ALA A 29 -3.81 16.71 7.82
N HIS A 30 -3.03 16.46 6.77
CA HIS A 30 -3.55 16.52 5.39
C HIS A 30 -4.62 15.46 5.16
N ILE A 31 -4.35 14.19 5.51
CA ILE A 31 -5.32 13.09 5.38
C ILE A 31 -6.62 13.41 6.13
N ASP A 32 -6.52 13.83 7.38
CA ASP A 32 -7.67 14.16 8.24
C ASP A 32 -8.49 15.33 7.68
N SER A 33 -7.85 16.27 6.99
CA SER A 33 -8.54 17.38 6.32
C SER A 33 -9.14 17.00 4.95
N SER A 34 -8.58 16.00 4.28
CA SER A 34 -8.93 15.62 2.90
C SER A 34 -10.06 14.61 2.83
N ILE A 35 -10.10 13.61 3.71
CA ILE A 35 -11.14 12.58 3.69
C ILE A 35 -12.55 13.16 3.90
N PRO A 36 -12.79 14.10 4.84
CA PRO A 36 -14.11 14.72 4.99
C PRO A 36 -14.57 15.48 3.74
N LYS A 37 -13.64 16.12 2.99
CA LYS A 37 -13.97 16.79 1.72
C LYS A 37 -14.41 15.80 0.65
N ALA A 38 -13.80 14.61 0.62
CA ALA A 38 -14.22 13.55 -0.28
C ALA A 38 -15.64 13.04 0.08
N VAL A 39 -15.94 12.86 1.37
CA VAL A 39 -17.29 12.49 1.85
C VAL A 39 -18.32 13.55 1.48
N GLN A 40 -18.02 14.85 1.66
CA GLN A 40 -18.92 15.94 1.27
C GLN A 40 -19.25 15.93 -0.24
N GLY A 41 -18.31 15.47 -1.07
CA GLY A 41 -18.53 15.32 -2.51
C GLY A 41 -19.37 14.11 -2.91
N TYR A 42 -19.76 13.24 -1.96
CA TYR A 42 -20.45 11.97 -2.24
C TYR A 42 -21.74 12.17 -3.04
N ILE A 43 -22.63 13.07 -2.59
CA ILE A 43 -23.94 13.32 -3.24
C ILE A 43 -23.77 13.69 -4.72
N SER A 44 -22.69 14.41 -5.07
CA SER A 44 -22.42 14.82 -6.45
C SER A 44 -21.69 13.76 -7.30
N ALA A 45 -21.13 12.72 -6.68
CA ALA A 45 -20.20 11.79 -7.32
C ALA A 45 -20.64 10.31 -7.21
N ASN A 46 -21.73 10.01 -6.49
CA ASN A 46 -22.21 8.65 -6.20
C ASN A 46 -22.98 7.99 -7.34
N GLU A 47 -23.14 8.62 -8.50
CA GLU A 47 -23.77 7.96 -9.65
C GLU A 47 -22.89 6.84 -10.23
N ASP A 48 -21.58 6.92 -10.03
CA ASP A 48 -20.60 6.00 -10.60
C ASP A 48 -19.37 5.87 -9.69
N GLU A 49 -18.96 4.64 -9.42
CA GLU A 49 -17.79 4.31 -8.59
C GLU A 49 -16.50 4.96 -9.12
N ASP A 50 -16.38 5.03 -10.45
CA ASP A 50 -15.23 5.60 -11.14
C ASP A 50 -15.14 7.12 -10.88
N THR A 51 -16.30 7.78 -10.79
CA THR A 51 -16.46 9.21 -10.48
C THR A 51 -16.14 9.46 -9.01
N MET A 52 -16.70 8.65 -8.09
CA MET A 52 -16.41 8.74 -6.66
C MET A 52 -14.93 8.51 -6.34
N THR A 53 -14.30 7.52 -6.99
CA THR A 53 -12.85 7.30 -6.87
C THR A 53 -12.03 8.48 -7.39
N GLY A 54 -12.51 9.13 -8.45
CA GLY A 54 -11.92 10.37 -8.97
C GLY A 54 -11.99 11.52 -7.95
N GLN A 55 -13.15 11.72 -7.32
CA GLN A 55 -13.38 12.74 -6.28
C GLN A 55 -12.53 12.49 -5.03
N PHE A 56 -12.50 11.24 -4.56
CA PHE A 56 -11.65 10.81 -3.45
C PHE A 56 -10.18 11.11 -3.74
N GLY A 57 -9.66 10.61 -4.87
CA GLY A 57 -8.27 10.79 -5.22
C GLY A 57 -7.90 12.27 -5.45
N ALA A 58 -8.80 13.07 -6.01
CA ALA A 58 -8.59 14.51 -6.16
C ALA A 58 -8.50 15.24 -4.81
N SER A 59 -9.28 14.81 -3.82
CA SER A 59 -9.26 15.37 -2.47
C SER A 59 -8.01 14.95 -1.68
N LEU A 60 -7.55 13.71 -1.87
CA LEU A 60 -6.39 13.16 -1.18
C LEU A 60 -5.05 13.61 -1.81
N ARG A 61 -4.99 13.79 -3.13
CA ARG A 61 -3.77 14.21 -3.83
C ARG A 61 -3.32 15.59 -3.36
N THR A 62 -2.01 15.78 -3.29
CA THR A 62 -1.43 17.04 -2.85
C THR A 62 -0.21 17.43 -3.69
N GLY A 63 0.16 18.71 -3.62
CA GLY A 63 1.45 19.19 -4.12
C GLY A 63 2.61 18.75 -3.23
N VAL A 64 3.80 19.27 -3.49
CA VAL A 64 4.95 19.06 -2.61
C VAL A 64 4.83 19.96 -1.38
N HIS A 65 4.80 19.36 -0.20
CA HIS A 65 4.92 20.03 1.10
C HIS A 65 6.36 19.93 1.58
N ALA A 66 6.82 20.93 2.33
CA ALA A 66 8.13 20.94 2.96
C ALA A 66 7.99 21.10 4.48
N VAL A 67 8.73 20.30 5.23
CA VAL A 67 8.75 20.28 6.69
C VAL A 67 10.20 20.30 7.15
N ASP A 68 10.58 21.29 7.96
CA ASP A 68 11.91 21.36 8.54
C ASP A 68 11.98 20.52 9.83
N VAL A 69 12.95 19.61 9.89
CA VAL A 69 13.11 18.66 10.99
C VAL A 69 14.44 18.94 11.70
N GLN A 70 14.38 19.26 13.01
CA GLN A 70 15.57 19.62 13.80
C GLN A 70 15.98 18.57 14.85
N GLU A 71 15.07 17.67 15.24
CA GLU A 71 15.28 16.68 16.31
C GLU A 71 14.89 15.26 15.87
N ALA A 72 15.57 14.74 14.85
CA ALA A 72 15.34 13.41 14.32
C ALA A 72 16.66 12.67 14.00
N GLU A 73 16.57 11.40 13.62
CA GLU A 73 17.73 10.63 13.12
C GLU A 73 18.31 11.31 11.87
N VAL A 74 17.45 11.94 11.07
CA VAL A 74 17.81 12.66 9.85
C VAL A 74 17.17 14.04 9.86
N ASN A 75 17.99 15.04 10.15
CA ASN A 75 17.60 16.44 10.18
C ASN A 75 17.62 17.08 8.78
N GLY A 76 16.97 18.23 8.66
CA GLY A 76 16.90 19.04 7.45
C GLY A 76 15.48 19.16 6.89
N THR A 77 15.37 19.71 5.69
CA THR A 77 14.08 19.89 5.02
C THR A 77 13.65 18.58 4.37
N TRP A 78 12.53 18.05 4.85
CA TRP A 78 11.83 16.92 4.26
C TRP A 78 10.74 17.41 3.34
N LYS A 79 10.66 16.84 2.14
CA LYS A 79 9.59 17.09 1.19
C LYS A 79 8.71 15.88 1.06
N TRP A 80 7.40 16.07 1.01
CA TRP A 80 6.47 14.97 0.85
C TRP A 80 5.29 15.33 -0.07
N SER A 81 4.71 14.31 -0.70
CA SER A 81 3.47 14.45 -1.47
C SER A 81 2.73 13.11 -1.52
N ILE A 82 1.40 13.15 -1.56
CA ILE A 82 0.54 12.00 -1.88
C ILE A 82 0.01 12.18 -3.29
N ASP A 83 0.19 11.14 -4.11
CA ASP A 83 -0.45 11.02 -5.42
C ASP A 83 -1.32 9.76 -5.46
N TYR A 84 -2.19 9.68 -6.47
CA TYR A 84 -2.95 8.48 -6.76
C TYR A 84 -3.04 8.25 -8.25
N THR A 85 -3.07 6.99 -8.65
CA THR A 85 -3.27 6.61 -10.05
C THR A 85 -4.33 5.53 -10.16
N LYS A 86 -5.36 5.80 -10.97
CA LYS A 86 -6.35 4.79 -11.35
C LYS A 86 -5.79 3.89 -12.45
N PHE A 87 -5.97 2.59 -12.29
CA PHE A 87 -5.73 1.60 -13.34
C PHE A 87 -6.91 1.64 -14.31
N ARG A 88 -6.73 2.35 -15.43
CA ARG A 88 -7.76 2.43 -16.47
C ARG A 88 -7.71 1.22 -17.40
N GLY A 89 -8.86 0.66 -17.71
CA GLY A 89 -9.02 -0.28 -18.82
C GLY A 89 -10.39 -0.95 -18.80
N ARG A 90 -10.98 -1.18 -19.98
CA ARG A 90 -12.15 -2.04 -20.14
C ARG A 90 -11.76 -3.23 -21.05
N GLY A 91 -12.42 -4.37 -20.85
CA GLY A 91 -12.27 -5.55 -21.71
C GLY A 91 -11.20 -6.55 -21.26
N LYS A 92 -10.92 -7.53 -22.14
CA LYS A 92 -10.16 -8.76 -21.82
C LYS A 92 -8.70 -8.54 -21.36
N GLY A 93 -8.13 -7.37 -21.62
CA GLY A 93 -6.75 -7.01 -21.26
C GLY A 93 -6.61 -5.94 -20.17
N ALA A 94 -7.72 -5.54 -19.52
CA ALA A 94 -7.67 -4.47 -18.52
C ALA A 94 -6.74 -4.82 -17.34
N THR A 95 -5.95 -3.84 -16.90
CA THR A 95 -5.05 -3.96 -15.74
C THR A 95 -5.79 -4.46 -14.50
N GLU A 96 -6.94 -3.86 -14.23
CA GLU A 96 -7.80 -4.19 -13.08
C GLU A 96 -8.16 -5.68 -13.02
N ARG A 97 -8.41 -6.33 -14.17
CA ARG A 97 -8.74 -7.77 -14.22
C ARG A 97 -7.59 -8.70 -13.83
N HIS A 98 -6.35 -8.22 -13.94
CA HIS A 98 -5.17 -9.01 -13.62
C HIS A 98 -4.62 -8.67 -12.23
N VAL A 99 -4.78 -7.42 -11.79
CA VAL A 99 -4.27 -6.97 -10.49
C VAL A 99 -5.33 -7.14 -9.39
N GLY A 100 -6.61 -6.96 -9.73
CA GLY A 100 -7.72 -6.91 -8.77
C GLY A 100 -7.83 -5.58 -8.03
N ALA A 101 -7.19 -4.51 -8.51
CA ALA A 101 -7.25 -3.16 -7.94
C ALA A 101 -7.73 -2.14 -8.98
N ASP A 102 -8.43 -1.12 -8.51
CA ASP A 102 -8.82 0.06 -9.30
C ASP A 102 -7.72 1.11 -9.35
N GLY A 103 -6.78 1.08 -8.41
CA GLY A 103 -5.68 2.03 -8.39
C GLY A 103 -4.64 1.81 -7.31
N ILE A 104 -3.77 2.80 -7.21
CA ILE A 104 -2.65 2.85 -6.27
C ILE A 104 -2.55 4.25 -5.67
N ILE A 105 -2.34 4.32 -4.36
CA ILE A 105 -1.99 5.53 -3.61
C ILE A 105 -0.48 5.49 -3.38
N GLU A 106 0.21 6.60 -3.62
CA GLU A 106 1.67 6.69 -3.51
C GLU A 106 2.07 7.88 -2.63
N LEU A 107 2.76 7.60 -1.52
CA LEU A 107 3.42 8.60 -0.69
C LEU A 107 4.87 8.72 -1.17
N SER A 108 5.25 9.90 -1.65
CA SER A 108 6.64 10.22 -1.98
C SER A 108 7.27 11.04 -0.86
N LEU A 109 8.50 10.70 -0.48
CA LEU A 109 9.35 11.44 0.44
C LEU A 109 10.66 11.78 -0.27
N ASP A 110 11.15 13.00 -0.07
CA ASP A 110 12.43 13.48 -0.58
C ASP A 110 13.16 14.25 0.52
N TRP A 111 14.37 13.82 0.87
CA TRP A 111 15.22 14.48 1.85
C TRP A 111 16.69 14.31 1.45
N SER A 112 17.47 15.37 1.56
CA SER A 112 18.92 15.33 1.25
C SER A 112 19.26 14.70 -0.12
N GLY A 113 18.38 14.86 -1.12
CA GLY A 113 18.53 14.28 -2.45
C GLY A 113 18.16 12.79 -2.56
N ARG A 114 17.72 12.16 -1.47
CA ARG A 114 17.20 10.80 -1.45
C ARG A 114 15.69 10.83 -1.60
N LYS A 115 15.19 10.12 -2.62
CA LYS A 115 13.76 9.94 -2.85
C LYS A 115 13.32 8.52 -2.52
N GLU A 116 12.26 8.39 -1.73
CA GLU A 116 11.58 7.12 -1.49
C GLU A 116 10.09 7.25 -1.80
N THR A 117 9.50 6.14 -2.20
CA THR A 117 8.07 6.04 -2.48
C THR A 117 7.53 4.84 -1.76
N LYS A 118 6.36 5.01 -1.13
CA LYS A 118 5.60 3.93 -0.53
C LYS A 118 4.23 3.88 -1.17
N SER A 119 3.83 2.70 -1.59
CA SER A 119 2.61 2.54 -2.37
C SER A 119 1.62 1.57 -1.71
N LEU A 120 0.34 1.81 -1.96
CA LEU A 120 -0.79 1.04 -1.45
C LEU A 120 -1.82 0.85 -2.57
N LEU A 121 -2.04 -0.39 -2.99
CA LEU A 121 -3.11 -0.71 -3.92
C LEU A 121 -4.46 -0.61 -3.22
N PHE A 122 -5.49 -0.27 -3.99
CA PHE A 122 -6.85 -0.32 -3.50
C PHE A 122 -7.81 -0.85 -4.55
N GLN A 123 -8.78 -1.64 -4.09
CA GLN A 123 -10.03 -1.87 -4.80
C GLN A 123 -11.11 -1.04 -4.13
N ALA A 124 -11.81 -0.23 -4.90
CA ALA A 124 -12.89 0.61 -4.44
C ALA A 124 -14.24 -0.01 -4.79
N LYS A 125 -15.25 0.37 -4.03
CA LYS A 125 -16.65 0.05 -4.25
C LYS A 125 -17.53 1.16 -3.70
N LEU A 126 -18.66 1.37 -4.34
CA LEU A 126 -19.68 2.31 -3.89
C LEU A 126 -20.78 1.56 -3.11
N ASP A 127 -20.96 1.96 -1.84
CA ASP A 127 -21.96 1.48 -0.88
C ASP A 127 -22.31 -0.01 -1.02
N TRP A 128 -21.29 -0.86 -1.07
CA TRP A 128 -21.52 -2.25 -1.40
C TRP A 128 -22.19 -2.99 -0.24
N GLN A 129 -23.13 -3.86 -0.58
CA GLN A 129 -23.78 -4.75 0.39
C GLN A 129 -23.31 -6.20 0.22
N SER A 130 -23.24 -6.67 -1.04
CA SER A 130 -22.70 -7.98 -1.41
C SER A 130 -22.27 -7.96 -2.87
N ASP A 131 -21.08 -8.47 -3.16
CA ASP A 131 -20.57 -8.59 -4.53
C ASP A 131 -19.67 -9.84 -4.61
N ASP A 132 -20.11 -10.85 -5.37
CA ASP A 132 -19.34 -12.10 -5.53
C ASP A 132 -18.02 -11.86 -6.30
N ALA A 133 -17.97 -10.81 -7.14
CA ALA A 133 -16.75 -10.43 -7.85
C ALA A 133 -15.68 -9.89 -6.88
N LEU A 134 -16.07 -9.31 -5.73
CA LEU A 134 -15.11 -8.86 -4.71
C LEU A 134 -14.27 -10.01 -4.18
N MET A 135 -14.84 -11.21 -4.04
CA MET A 135 -14.07 -12.37 -3.61
C MET A 135 -12.97 -12.70 -4.63
N SER A 136 -13.29 -12.67 -5.92
CA SER A 136 -12.32 -12.90 -6.98
C SER A 136 -11.25 -11.80 -7.01
N GLN A 137 -11.63 -10.54 -6.88
CA GLN A 137 -10.70 -9.40 -6.79
C GLN A 137 -9.77 -9.51 -5.57
N ALA A 138 -10.31 -9.93 -4.42
CA ALA A 138 -9.54 -10.15 -3.19
C ALA A 138 -8.50 -11.27 -3.34
N VAL A 139 -8.83 -12.34 -4.09
CA VAL A 139 -7.88 -13.40 -4.44
C VAL A 139 -6.77 -12.87 -5.35
N LEU A 140 -7.08 -12.04 -6.34
CA LEU A 140 -6.05 -11.43 -7.21
C LEU A 140 -5.11 -10.52 -6.41
N LEU A 141 -5.67 -9.69 -5.51
CA LEU A 141 -4.90 -8.80 -4.66
C LEU A 141 -4.06 -9.51 -3.60
N SER A 142 -4.31 -10.79 -3.31
CA SER A 142 -3.52 -11.53 -2.32
C SER A 142 -2.04 -11.66 -2.71
N THR A 143 -1.68 -11.44 -3.98
CA THR A 143 -0.29 -11.28 -4.44
C THR A 143 0.43 -10.12 -3.73
N TRP A 144 -0.30 -9.07 -3.37
CA TRP A 144 0.18 -7.88 -2.66
C TRP A 144 -0.57 -7.65 -1.35
N ARG A 145 -0.92 -8.73 -0.65
CA ARG A 145 -1.80 -8.68 0.53
C ARG A 145 -1.43 -7.59 1.53
N GLU A 146 -0.13 -7.41 1.77
CA GLU A 146 0.40 -6.46 2.74
C GLU A 146 0.49 -5.01 2.23
N ALA A 147 0.24 -4.80 0.94
CA ALA A 147 0.23 -3.50 0.28
C ALA A 147 -1.06 -3.25 -0.48
N SER A 148 -2.18 -3.75 0.03
CA SER A 148 -3.50 -3.54 -0.56
C SER A 148 -4.63 -3.47 0.47
N ILE A 149 -5.67 -2.69 0.14
CA ILE A 149 -6.88 -2.52 0.94
C ILE A 149 -8.12 -2.50 0.05
N PHE A 150 -9.29 -2.67 0.65
CA PHE A 150 -10.58 -2.36 0.03
C PHE A 150 -11.11 -1.04 0.58
N ILE A 151 -11.70 -0.22 -0.29
CA ILE A 151 -12.32 1.06 0.06
C ILE A 151 -13.82 1.00 -0.24
N ASN A 152 -14.66 1.29 0.76
CA ASN A 152 -16.10 1.49 0.57
C ASN A 152 -16.42 2.97 0.62
N TYR A 153 -17.07 3.50 -0.40
CA TYR A 153 -17.63 4.83 -0.34
C TYR A 153 -19.08 4.74 0.11
N THR A 154 -19.40 5.31 1.27
CA THR A 154 -20.77 5.48 1.74
C THR A 154 -21.09 6.96 1.83
N GLU A 155 -22.36 7.31 1.97
CA GLU A 155 -22.78 8.69 2.14
C GLU A 155 -22.19 9.33 3.42
N GLN A 156 -22.03 8.54 4.49
CA GLN A 156 -21.60 9.04 5.78
C GLN A 156 -20.09 8.98 5.97
N SER A 157 -19.40 8.07 5.27
CA SER A 157 -17.97 7.82 5.48
C SER A 157 -17.29 7.13 4.30
N ILE A 158 -15.96 7.25 4.23
CA ILE A 158 -15.13 6.38 3.41
C ILE A 158 -14.49 5.35 4.33
N GLU A 159 -14.77 4.09 4.08
CA GLU A 159 -14.34 2.97 4.92
C GLU A 159 -13.19 2.21 4.27
N ALA A 160 -12.33 1.61 5.09
CA ALA A 160 -11.22 0.77 4.68
C ALA A 160 -11.33 -0.61 5.33
N MET A 161 -11.04 -1.64 4.54
CA MET A 161 -11.09 -3.04 4.95
C MET A 161 -9.85 -3.79 4.44
N SER A 162 -9.42 -4.79 5.20
CA SER A 162 -8.35 -5.68 4.76
C SER A 162 -8.87 -6.72 3.78
N ILE A 163 -7.98 -7.23 2.93
CA ILE A 163 -8.30 -8.35 2.04
C ILE A 163 -8.80 -9.56 2.82
N ASP A 164 -8.19 -9.85 3.97
CA ASP A 164 -8.57 -11.00 4.79
C ASP A 164 -10.03 -10.90 5.24
N ASN A 165 -10.49 -9.70 5.59
CA ASN A 165 -11.87 -9.49 6.00
C ASN A 165 -12.85 -9.65 4.83
N VAL A 166 -12.48 -9.20 3.62
CA VAL A 166 -13.30 -9.40 2.41
C VAL A 166 -13.34 -10.88 1.99
N LEU A 167 -12.22 -11.60 2.09
CA LEU A 167 -12.15 -13.04 1.82
C LEU A 167 -13.00 -13.84 2.80
N ARG A 168 -12.89 -13.55 4.11
CA ARG A 168 -13.67 -14.22 5.16
C ARG A 168 -15.16 -13.93 5.04
N SER A 169 -15.53 -12.71 4.66
CA SER A 169 -16.92 -12.31 4.47
C SER A 169 -17.52 -12.82 3.16
N ARG A 170 -16.68 -13.35 2.24
CA ARG A 170 -17.03 -13.75 0.87
C ARG A 170 -17.69 -12.60 0.10
N GLY A 171 -17.16 -11.38 0.24
CA GLY A 171 -17.69 -10.19 -0.44
C GLY A 171 -18.96 -9.60 0.19
N ALA A 172 -19.54 -10.21 1.22
CA ALA A 172 -20.73 -9.67 1.90
C ALA A 172 -20.34 -8.65 2.98
N ARG A 173 -20.71 -7.37 2.80
CA ARG A 173 -20.35 -6.26 3.70
C ARG A 173 -20.78 -6.49 5.15
N ARG A 174 -21.99 -7.04 5.35
CA ARG A 174 -22.55 -7.35 6.68
C ARG A 174 -21.73 -8.36 7.49
N ASN A 175 -20.90 -9.16 6.84
CA ASN A 175 -20.07 -10.19 7.48
C ASN A 175 -18.63 -9.69 7.75
N VAL A 176 -18.30 -8.47 7.32
CA VAL A 176 -17.00 -7.84 7.59
C VAL A 176 -17.00 -7.34 9.04
N LYS A 177 -16.03 -7.82 9.83
CA LYS A 177 -15.95 -7.50 11.26
C LYS A 177 -15.20 -6.21 11.58
N GLU A 178 -14.09 -5.97 10.91
CA GLU A 178 -13.26 -4.79 11.15
C GLU A 178 -13.33 -3.90 9.93
N VAL A 179 -13.97 -2.77 10.15
CA VAL A 179 -14.15 -1.70 9.18
C VAL A 179 -13.63 -0.45 9.86
N LEU A 180 -12.66 0.20 9.24
CA LEU A 180 -12.06 1.41 9.76
C LEU A 180 -12.48 2.60 8.91
N PRO A 181 -12.67 3.79 9.48
CA PRO A 181 -12.61 5.01 8.70
C PRO A 181 -11.30 5.06 7.90
N LEU A 182 -11.34 5.45 6.63
CA LEU A 182 -10.16 5.43 5.77
C LEU A 182 -9.02 6.33 6.31
N ALA A 183 -9.36 7.48 6.91
CA ALA A 183 -8.37 8.34 7.55
C ALA A 183 -7.60 7.60 8.65
N GLU A 184 -8.30 6.83 9.48
CA GLU A 184 -7.70 6.00 10.52
C GLU A 184 -6.81 4.90 9.92
N ALA A 185 -7.30 4.20 8.90
CA ALA A 185 -6.51 3.17 8.23
C ALA A 185 -5.21 3.72 7.63
N LEU A 186 -5.27 4.90 6.98
CA LEU A 186 -4.09 5.53 6.42
C LEU A 186 -3.13 6.01 7.52
N ASN A 187 -3.62 6.70 8.54
CA ASN A 187 -2.78 7.25 9.61
C ASN A 187 -2.15 6.16 10.49
N GLN A 188 -2.92 5.16 10.92
CA GLN A 188 -2.48 4.17 11.90
C GLN A 188 -1.80 2.93 11.30
N TYR A 189 -2.00 2.67 10.01
CA TYR A 189 -1.45 1.49 9.34
C TYR A 189 -0.56 1.85 8.17
N PHE A 190 -1.02 2.71 7.26
CA PHE A 190 -0.19 3.08 6.10
C PHE A 190 1.00 3.94 6.52
N LEU A 191 0.82 5.03 7.26
CA LEU A 191 1.95 5.85 7.71
C LEU A 191 2.88 5.10 8.69
N GLN A 192 2.30 4.22 9.52
CA GLN A 192 3.04 3.42 10.50
C GLN A 192 3.67 2.14 9.93
N CYS A 193 3.72 1.98 8.61
CA CYS A 193 4.35 0.81 7.97
C CYS A 193 3.80 -0.56 8.37
N LYS A 194 2.51 -0.63 8.74
CA LYS A 194 1.77 -1.88 8.91
C LYS A 194 1.11 -2.37 7.61
N VAL A 195 0.84 -1.45 6.68
CA VAL A 195 0.37 -1.74 5.33
C VAL A 195 1.08 -0.85 4.31
N GLY A 196 1.15 -1.29 3.06
CA GLY A 196 1.87 -0.63 1.97
C GLY A 196 3.31 -1.10 1.86
N SER A 197 3.93 -0.88 0.71
CA SER A 197 5.30 -1.34 0.43
C SER A 197 6.11 -0.28 -0.32
N THR A 198 7.40 -0.20 -0.04
CA THR A 198 8.37 0.64 -0.79
C THR A 198 8.93 -0.07 -2.02
N ASP A 199 8.77 -1.39 -2.11
CA ASP A 199 9.18 -2.17 -3.27
C ASP A 199 8.09 -2.19 -4.35
N LEU A 200 6.87 -1.77 -4.03
CA LEU A 200 5.75 -1.65 -4.97
C LEU A 200 5.72 -0.25 -5.58
N ALA A 201 5.66 -0.16 -6.91
CA ALA A 201 5.49 1.13 -7.59
C ALA A 201 4.81 0.98 -8.94
N TYR A 202 4.11 2.04 -9.38
CA TYR A 202 3.48 2.08 -10.69
C TYR A 202 4.01 3.23 -11.54
N ASP A 203 4.45 2.94 -12.77
CA ASP A 203 4.75 3.96 -13.77
C ASP A 203 3.54 4.13 -14.70
N PRO A 204 2.77 5.24 -14.61
CA PRO A 204 1.61 5.47 -15.47
C PRO A 204 1.97 5.72 -16.95
N ILE A 205 3.17 6.20 -17.23
CA ILE A 205 3.65 6.51 -18.60
C ILE A 205 4.07 5.22 -19.31
N ALA A 206 4.80 4.36 -18.61
CA ALA A 206 5.20 3.04 -19.12
C ALA A 206 4.10 1.98 -18.96
N ARG A 207 3.11 2.26 -18.08
CA ARG A 207 2.03 1.36 -17.65
C ARG A 207 2.58 0.08 -17.04
N GLN A 208 3.53 0.26 -16.13
CA GLN A 208 4.26 -0.83 -15.52
C GLN A 208 4.06 -0.84 -14.02
N LEU A 209 3.55 -1.96 -13.51
CA LEU A 209 3.55 -2.24 -12.09
C LEU A 209 4.78 -3.09 -11.79
N ARG A 210 5.60 -2.64 -10.84
CA ARG A 210 6.77 -3.40 -10.36
C ARG A 210 6.65 -3.73 -8.89
N TRP A 211 7.23 -4.85 -8.50
CA TRP A 211 7.37 -5.23 -7.11
C TRP A 211 8.55 -6.19 -6.92
N ARG A 212 9.08 -6.27 -5.69
CA ARG A 212 10.02 -7.32 -5.31
C ARG A 212 9.26 -8.60 -5.03
N ALA A 213 9.58 -9.68 -5.75
CA ALA A 213 9.00 -10.99 -5.52
C ALA A 213 9.67 -11.70 -4.32
N THR A 214 9.04 -12.74 -3.75
CA THR A 214 9.59 -13.56 -2.65
C THR A 214 10.96 -14.17 -2.96
N SER A 215 11.30 -14.35 -4.23
CA SER A 215 12.65 -14.75 -4.66
C SER A 215 13.73 -13.68 -4.47
N GLY A 216 13.36 -12.46 -4.07
CA GLY A 216 14.23 -11.29 -3.97
C GLY A 216 14.39 -10.50 -5.27
N VAL A 217 13.96 -11.08 -6.41
CA VAL A 217 14.03 -10.49 -7.75
C VAL A 217 12.94 -9.42 -7.91
N THR A 218 13.30 -8.27 -8.45
CA THR A 218 12.34 -7.22 -8.82
C THR A 218 11.71 -7.58 -10.15
N VAL A 219 10.41 -7.88 -10.13
CA VAL A 219 9.63 -8.17 -11.33
C VAL A 219 8.81 -6.96 -11.72
N ALA A 220 8.53 -6.83 -13.01
CA ALA A 220 7.58 -5.86 -13.52
C ALA A 220 6.66 -6.50 -14.54
N THR A 221 5.43 -6.02 -14.64
CA THR A 221 4.48 -6.40 -15.70
C THR A 221 4.03 -5.13 -16.43
N GLN A 222 3.79 -5.24 -17.73
CA GLN A 222 3.33 -4.13 -18.56
C GLN A 222 1.90 -4.37 -19.04
N PHE A 223 1.05 -3.37 -18.83
CA PHE A 223 -0.35 -3.46 -19.26
C PHE A 223 -0.57 -2.77 -20.61
N SER A 224 -1.33 -3.44 -21.48
CA SER A 224 -1.74 -2.91 -22.77
C SER A 224 -3.12 -2.23 -22.65
N ILE A 225 -3.30 -1.08 -23.31
CA ILE A 225 -4.63 -0.51 -23.54
C ILE A 225 -4.82 -0.47 -25.06
N PRO A 226 -5.74 -1.26 -25.63
CA PRO A 226 -5.82 -1.46 -27.08
C PRO A 226 -6.24 -0.22 -27.87
N HIS A 227 -6.85 0.80 -27.24
CA HIS A 227 -7.43 1.94 -27.96
C HIS A 227 -7.09 3.28 -27.28
N ARG A 228 -5.90 3.84 -27.53
CA ARG A 228 -5.59 5.25 -27.25
C ARG A 228 -4.57 5.82 -28.22
N LEU A 229 -4.83 7.03 -28.72
CA LEU A 229 -3.83 7.89 -29.33
C LEU A 229 -2.76 8.23 -28.28
N ARG A 230 -1.48 7.97 -28.58
CA ARG A 230 -0.35 8.28 -27.68
C ARG A 230 0.54 9.33 -28.32
N VAL A 231 0.44 10.57 -27.83
CA VAL A 231 1.44 11.61 -28.13
C VAL A 231 2.60 11.41 -27.15
N LYS A 232 3.76 10.96 -27.66
CA LYS A 232 4.99 10.82 -26.85
C LYS A 232 5.80 12.10 -26.98
N VAL A 233 5.70 12.99 -26.00
CA VAL A 233 6.64 14.12 -25.86
C VAL A 233 7.84 13.62 -25.03
N LYS A 234 9.02 13.54 -25.63
CA LYS A 234 10.27 13.28 -24.90
C LYS A 234 10.80 14.61 -24.38
N ALA A 235 10.55 14.92 -23.12
CA ALA A 235 11.26 16.02 -22.47
C ALA A 235 12.75 15.66 -22.35
N PRO A 236 13.70 16.55 -22.73
CA PRO A 236 15.10 16.32 -22.44
C PRO A 236 15.30 16.17 -20.92
N GLY A 237 15.90 15.05 -20.48
CA GLY A 237 16.21 14.80 -19.08
C GLY A 237 15.27 13.87 -18.30
N TYR A 238 14.18 13.35 -18.89
CA TYR A 238 13.34 12.35 -18.21
C TYR A 238 14.08 11.01 -18.10
N LYS A 239 14.75 10.77 -16.96
CA LYS A 239 15.51 9.54 -16.65
C LYS A 239 14.79 8.58 -15.69
N HIS A 240 13.52 8.81 -15.35
CA HIS A 240 12.78 7.89 -14.49
C HIS A 240 12.23 6.72 -15.30
N LYS A 241 13.10 5.77 -15.65
CA LYS A 241 12.68 4.41 -15.97
C LYS A 241 12.76 3.64 -14.65
N LEU A 242 11.67 3.03 -14.21
CA LEU A 242 11.75 2.12 -13.09
C LEU A 242 12.74 1.00 -13.45
N GLU A 243 13.63 0.65 -12.54
CA GLU A 243 14.53 -0.48 -12.73
C GLU A 243 13.84 -1.75 -12.21
N TRP A 244 13.97 -2.83 -12.97
CA TRP A 244 13.50 -4.17 -12.64
C TRP A 244 14.44 -5.20 -13.26
N ASP A 245 14.52 -6.36 -12.65
CA ASP A 245 15.40 -7.46 -13.07
C ASP A 245 14.72 -8.31 -14.16
N LYS A 246 13.40 -8.50 -14.05
CA LYS A 246 12.62 -9.36 -14.97
C LYS A 246 11.29 -8.71 -15.36
N LEU A 247 11.05 -8.57 -16.66
CA LEU A 247 9.71 -8.27 -17.18
C LEU A 247 8.94 -9.58 -17.36
N ILE A 248 7.77 -9.70 -16.75
CA ILE A 248 6.91 -10.88 -16.80
C ILE A 248 5.61 -10.57 -17.56
N SER A 249 4.98 -11.61 -18.09
CA SER A 249 3.66 -11.48 -18.71
C SER A 249 2.57 -11.20 -17.66
N THR A 250 1.44 -10.61 -18.06
CA THR A 250 0.32 -10.34 -17.15
C THR A 250 -0.30 -11.62 -16.59
N SER A 251 -0.23 -12.74 -17.32
CA SER A 251 -0.69 -14.06 -16.84
C SER A 251 0.21 -14.65 -15.75
N GLU A 252 1.46 -14.20 -15.62
CA GLU A 252 2.42 -14.72 -14.64
C GLU A 252 2.43 -13.94 -13.33
N ILE A 253 1.66 -12.85 -13.21
CA ILE A 253 1.65 -11.94 -12.05
C ILE A 253 1.54 -12.73 -10.73
N HIS A 254 0.57 -13.64 -10.64
CA HIS A 254 0.28 -14.39 -9.41
C HIS A 254 1.29 -15.51 -9.11
N SER A 255 2.17 -15.86 -10.06
CA SER A 255 3.30 -16.75 -9.83
C SER A 255 4.46 -16.04 -9.11
N HIS A 256 4.38 -14.71 -8.97
CA HIS A 256 5.39 -13.88 -8.36
C HIS A 256 4.80 -13.10 -7.17
N ARG A 257 4.56 -13.77 -6.04
CA ARG A 257 4.09 -13.10 -4.82
C ARG A 257 5.06 -12.01 -4.36
N MET A 258 4.54 -10.88 -3.89
CA MET A 258 5.34 -9.83 -3.25
C MET A 258 6.10 -10.38 -2.02
N ALA A 259 7.37 -10.02 -1.91
CA ALA A 259 8.22 -10.32 -0.76
C ALA A 259 7.61 -9.69 0.50
N VAL A 260 7.56 -10.48 1.56
CA VAL A 260 6.99 -10.11 2.85
C VAL A 260 7.71 -10.90 3.94
N GLU A 261 7.85 -10.32 5.12
CA GLU A 261 8.36 -11.05 6.26
C GLU A 261 7.40 -12.17 6.69
N PRO A 262 7.87 -13.37 7.06
CA PRO A 262 6.99 -14.46 7.50
C PRO A 262 6.03 -14.06 8.62
N SER A 263 6.46 -13.14 9.50
CA SER A 263 5.61 -12.65 10.59
C SER A 263 4.48 -11.72 10.13
N GLU A 264 4.67 -10.99 9.03
CA GLU A 264 3.65 -10.10 8.45
C GLU A 264 2.60 -10.90 7.66
N LEU A 265 3.02 -12.00 7.02
CA LEU A 265 2.12 -12.93 6.34
C LEU A 265 1.06 -13.51 7.28
N LEU A 266 1.43 -13.74 8.53
CA LEU A 266 0.55 -14.29 9.57
C LEU A 266 -0.17 -13.21 10.39
N SER A 267 0.29 -11.95 10.30
CA SER A 267 -0.32 -10.86 11.06
C SER A 267 -1.66 -10.47 10.46
N PRO A 268 -2.71 -10.27 11.28
CA PRO A 268 -3.98 -9.80 10.76
C PRO A 268 -3.83 -8.32 10.39
N LEU A 269 -4.36 -7.93 9.22
CA LEU A 269 -4.25 -6.57 8.69
C LEU A 269 -5.48 -5.74 9.07
N LEU A 270 -5.27 -4.46 9.37
CA LEU A 270 -6.32 -3.48 9.72
C LEU A 270 -7.19 -3.88 10.92
N THR A 271 -6.59 -4.46 11.96
CA THR A 271 -7.29 -4.91 13.16
C THR A 271 -7.12 -3.94 14.32
N THR A 272 -8.23 -3.47 14.92
CA THR A 272 -8.19 -2.66 16.15
C THR A 272 -7.70 -3.44 17.37
N VAL A 273 -7.66 -4.77 17.30
CA VAL A 273 -7.11 -5.62 18.34
C VAL A 273 -5.61 -5.35 18.45
N SER A 274 -5.23 -4.57 19.46
CA SER A 274 -3.84 -4.41 19.90
C SER A 274 -3.20 -5.80 19.99
N VAL A 275 -2.18 -6.05 19.17
CA VAL A 275 -1.39 -7.29 19.23
C VAL A 275 -0.43 -7.22 20.43
N GLU A 276 -0.97 -6.98 21.63
CA GLU A 276 -0.32 -7.29 22.90
C GLU A 276 -0.13 -8.79 23.22
N PRO A 277 -0.61 -9.80 22.43
CA PRO A 277 -0.31 -11.20 22.72
C PRO A 277 1.17 -11.52 22.74
N ARG A 278 2.04 -10.82 21.99
CA ARG A 278 3.48 -11.17 21.97
C ARG A 278 4.16 -10.88 23.30
N LYS A 279 3.87 -9.75 23.96
CA LYS A 279 4.43 -9.46 25.28
C LYS A 279 3.85 -10.41 26.33
N GLN A 280 2.57 -10.75 26.26
CA GLN A 280 1.96 -11.69 27.20
C GLN A 280 2.40 -13.14 26.98
N LEU A 281 2.56 -13.58 25.73
CA LEU A 281 3.04 -14.91 25.38
C LEU A 281 4.54 -15.04 25.66
N GLN A 282 5.35 -14.02 25.34
CA GLN A 282 6.76 -13.98 25.75
C GLN A 282 6.92 -13.86 27.26
N ALA A 283 6.06 -13.12 27.97
CA ALA A 283 6.06 -13.07 29.43
C ALA A 283 5.66 -14.41 30.04
N LYS A 284 4.68 -15.13 29.46
CA LYS A 284 4.31 -16.49 29.87
C LYS A 284 5.44 -17.50 29.58
N LEU A 285 6.14 -17.37 28.46
CA LEU A 285 7.32 -18.20 28.13
C LEU A 285 8.56 -17.84 28.97
N ARG A 286 8.72 -16.58 29.36
CA ARG A 286 9.82 -16.08 30.22
C ARG A 286 9.54 -16.25 31.71
N GLY A 287 8.29 -16.43 32.13
CA GLY A 287 7.91 -16.76 33.50
C GLY A 287 8.50 -18.09 34.01
N HIS A 288 9.10 -18.89 33.12
CA HIS A 288 9.87 -20.08 33.47
C HIS A 288 11.39 -19.87 33.57
N LYS A 289 11.92 -18.65 33.40
CA LYS A 289 13.35 -18.36 33.60
C LYS A 289 13.59 -17.19 34.54
N THR A 290 14.26 -17.54 35.64
CA THR A 290 14.91 -16.76 36.71
C THR A 290 15.36 -15.33 36.40
N LYS A 291 15.22 -14.49 37.44
CA LYS A 291 15.63 -13.09 37.64
C LYS A 291 16.95 -12.70 36.95
N GLY A 292 16.91 -11.62 36.16
CA GLY A 292 18.10 -10.88 35.71
C GLY A 292 17.77 -9.70 34.78
N SER A 293 17.95 -8.48 35.31
CA SER A 293 18.12 -7.14 34.67
C SER A 293 17.15 -6.67 33.58
N SER A 294 16.46 -5.56 33.86
CA SER A 294 15.58 -4.82 32.93
C SER A 294 16.37 -3.88 32.02
N LEU A 295 16.10 -3.93 30.72
CA LEU A 295 16.47 -2.93 29.72
C LEU A 295 15.20 -2.28 29.18
N ASP A 296 15.17 -0.96 29.18
CA ASP A 296 14.05 -0.14 28.74
C ASP A 296 14.09 0.01 27.22
N ILE A 297 13.01 -0.43 26.54
CA ILE A 297 12.87 -0.36 25.08
C ILE A 297 11.55 0.34 24.78
N SER A 298 11.57 1.67 24.81
CA SER A 298 10.49 2.52 24.34
C SER A 298 11.05 3.48 23.29
N ASN A 299 11.12 3.00 22.04
CA ASN A 299 11.06 3.76 20.78
C ASN A 299 11.41 2.81 19.64
N LEU A 300 10.43 2.00 19.21
CA LEU A 300 10.57 1.14 18.05
C LEU A 300 9.30 1.17 17.22
N CYS A 301 9.27 2.10 16.26
CA CYS A 301 9.06 1.71 14.88
C CYS A 301 10.44 1.56 14.18
N ASN A 302 11.33 0.70 14.72
CA ASN A 302 12.35 0.03 13.89
C ASN A 302 11.88 -1.40 13.64
#